data_AF-A0A813B7M1-F1
#
_entry.id   AF-A0A813B7M1-F1
#
_cell.length_a   1.000
_cell.length_b   1.000
_cell.length_c   1.000
_cell.angle_alpha   90.00
_cell.angle_beta   90.00
_cell.angle_gamma   90.00
#
_symmetry.space_group_name_H-M   'P 1'
#
loop_
_entity.id
_entity.type
_entity.pdbx_description
1 polymer ?
#
loop_
_entity_poly.entity_id
_entity_poly.type
_entity_poly.pdbx_seq_one_letter_code
_entity_poly.pdbx_strand_id
1 'polypeptide(L)'
;LGGLLLMTGVATLYMAVTVHSNPQFTDPASDMFLKEPDVVVILAAVLGLAVGISFMGVFDVIGDTILYCLALEMHRDEVKAQEREESGWCTGRDGNSGGFFTWMFWGEDEPEYDHHPPLRFAPTCLKELVQPRGRAR
;
A
#
# COMPACT_ATOMS: atom_id res chain seq x y z
N LEU A 1 6.53 0.67 12.70
CA LEU A 1 6.47 1.53 13.92
C LEU A 1 6.05 2.97 13.63
N GLY A 2 6.57 3.61 12.57
CA GLY A 2 6.25 5.03 12.26
C GLY A 2 4.74 5.33 12.16
N GLY A 3 3.97 4.45 11.51
CA GLY A 3 2.51 4.62 11.41
C GLY A 3 1.78 4.52 12.76
N LEU A 4 2.25 3.69 13.69
CA LEU A 4 1.68 3.59 15.04
C LEU A 4 1.88 4.89 15.83
N LEU A 5 3.07 5.48 15.75
CA LEU A 5 3.39 6.75 16.41
C LEU A 5 2.58 7.91 15.83
N LEU A 6 2.38 7.93 14.51
CA LEU A 6 1.54 8.94 13.87
C LEU A 6 0.08 8.81 14.31
N MET A 7 -0.50 7.61 14.29
CA MET A 7 -1.90 7.42 14.68
C MET A 7 -2.16 7.75 16.15
N THR A 8 -1.28 7.28 17.05
CA THR A 8 -1.38 7.60 18.48
C THR A 8 -1.14 9.08 18.76
N GLY A 9 -0.13 9.68 18.13
CA GLY A 9 0.20 11.11 18.26
C GLY A 9 -0.93 12.01 17.77
N VAL A 10 -1.53 11.72 16.61
CA VAL A 10 -2.65 12.51 16.08
C VAL A 10 -3.88 12.37 16.97
N ALA A 11 -4.22 11.16 17.43
CA ALA A 11 -5.37 10.93 18.31
C ALA A 11 -5.25 11.69 19.66
N THR A 12 -4.06 11.64 20.26
CA THR A 12 -3.77 12.35 21.53
C THR A 12 -3.76 13.86 21.36
N LEU A 13 -3.12 14.37 20.30
CA LEU A 13 -3.08 15.79 20.02
C LEU A 13 -4.47 16.34 19.71
N TYR A 14 -5.26 15.61 18.92
CA TYR A 14 -6.65 15.98 18.64
C TYR A 14 -7.48 16.10 19.93
N MET A 15 -7.44 15.09 20.80
CA MET A 15 -8.17 15.12 22.06
C MET A 15 -7.67 16.21 23.02
N ALA A 16 -6.36 16.43 23.11
CA ALA A 16 -5.81 17.52 23.90
C ALA A 16 -6.31 18.88 23.42
N VAL A 17 -6.33 19.12 22.10
CA VAL A 17 -6.84 20.37 21.53
C VAL A 17 -8.34 20.50 21.81
N THR A 18 -9.14 19.45 21.61
CA THR A 18 -10.60 19.50 21.83
C THR A 18 -10.97 19.79 23.29
N VAL A 19 -10.28 19.16 24.24
CA VAL A 19 -10.57 19.31 25.67
C VAL A 19 -10.13 20.68 26.20
N HIS A 20 -9.03 21.24 25.71
CA HIS A 20 -8.54 22.56 26.16
C HIS A 20 -9.16 23.75 25.43
N SER A 21 -9.60 23.59 24.18
CA SER A 21 -10.14 24.70 23.39
C SER A 21 -11.64 24.92 23.56
N ASN A 22 -12.38 23.93 24.06
CA ASN A 22 -13.84 23.98 24.10
C ASN A 22 -14.37 24.29 25.52
N PRO A 23 -15.06 25.43 25.73
CA PRO A 23 -15.52 25.84 27.06
C PRO A 23 -16.55 24.90 27.69
N GLN A 24 -17.20 24.04 26.89
CA GLN A 24 -18.14 23.02 27.39
C GLN A 24 -17.49 21.96 28.31
N PHE A 25 -16.17 21.81 28.27
CA PHE A 25 -15.46 20.84 29.11
C PHE A 25 -14.70 21.51 30.27
N THR A 26 -14.52 22.83 30.19
CA THR A 26 -13.71 23.62 31.13
C THR A 26 -14.55 24.40 32.14
N ASP A 27 -15.81 24.71 31.82
CA ASP A 27 -16.69 25.46 32.71
C ASP A 27 -17.33 24.53 33.77
N PRO A 28 -17.09 24.73 35.08
CA PRO A 28 -17.70 23.94 36.14
C PRO A 28 -19.23 24.07 36.22
N ALA A 29 -19.83 25.03 35.50
CA ALA A 29 -21.29 25.16 35.39
C ALA A 29 -21.90 24.31 34.26
N SER A 30 -21.08 23.67 33.43
CA SER A 30 -21.54 22.86 32.30
C SER A 30 -21.77 21.38 32.68
N ASP A 31 -22.80 20.76 32.09
CA ASP A 31 -23.21 19.37 32.36
C ASP A 31 -22.14 18.33 31.94
N MET A 32 -21.17 18.74 31.10
CA MET A 32 -20.05 17.90 30.63
C MET A 32 -18.70 18.33 31.21
N PHE A 33 -18.70 18.97 32.39
CA PHE A 33 -17.46 19.39 33.03
C PHE A 33 -16.52 18.21 33.32
N LEU A 34 -15.30 18.30 32.80
CA LEU A 34 -14.23 17.35 33.06
C LEU A 34 -13.37 17.87 34.20
N LYS A 35 -13.53 17.27 35.38
CA LYS A 35 -12.71 17.60 36.56
C LYS A 35 -11.21 17.34 36.33
N GLU A 36 -10.89 16.30 35.57
CA GLU A 36 -9.52 15.86 35.27
C GLU A 36 -9.38 15.57 33.77
N PRO A 37 -9.14 16.60 32.93
CA PRO A 37 -9.05 16.46 31.48
C PRO A 37 -7.89 15.55 31.03
N ASP A 38 -6.81 15.50 31.80
CA ASP A 38 -5.62 14.70 31.49
C ASP A 38 -5.91 13.19 31.41
N VAL A 39 -6.84 12.69 32.22
CA VAL A 39 -7.20 11.26 32.24
C VAL A 39 -7.86 10.85 30.92
N VAL A 40 -8.67 11.74 30.33
CA VAL A 40 -9.34 11.51 29.05
C VAL A 40 -8.32 11.47 27.91
N VAL A 41 -7.33 12.36 27.94
CA VAL A 41 -6.25 12.38 26.94
C VAL A 41 -5.41 11.10 27.00
N ILE A 42 -5.09 10.62 28.21
CA ILE A 42 -4.38 9.34 28.40
C ILE A 42 -5.22 8.17 27.88
N LEU A 43 -6.52 8.15 28.16
CA LEU A 43 -7.41 7.09 27.66
C LEU A 43 -7.48 7.08 26.13
N ALA A 44 -7.54 8.26 25.51
CA ALA A 44 -7.49 8.41 24.06
C ALA A 44 -6.17 7.90 23.46
N ALA A 45 -5.04 8.09 24.16
CA ALA A 45 -3.75 7.55 23.76
C ALA A 45 -3.76 6.02 23.70
N VAL A 46 -4.31 5.38 24.74
CA VAL A 46 -4.42 3.92 24.84
C VAL A 46 -5.32 3.35 23.75
N LEU A 47 -6.46 4.00 23.49
CA LEU A 47 -7.36 3.61 22.40
C LEU A 47 -6.71 3.78 21.04
N GLY A 48 -6.04 4.91 20.80
CA GLY A 48 -5.28 5.16 19.57
C GLY A 48 -4.19 4.10 19.34
N LEU A 49 -3.60 3.59 20.41
CA LEU A 49 -2.55 2.55 20.33
C LEU A 49 -3.15 1.21 19.95
N ALA A 50 -4.25 0.80 20.59
CA ALA A 50 -4.94 -0.45 20.27
C ALA A 50 -5.44 -0.47 18.81
N VAL A 51 -6.01 0.64 18.35
CA VAL A 51 -6.44 0.81 16.97
C VAL A 51 -5.23 0.80 16.02
N GLY A 52 -4.19 1.56 16.34
CA GLY A 52 -2.99 1.65 15.50
C GLY A 52 -2.26 0.33 15.29
N ILE A 53 -2.22 -0.55 16.29
CA ILE A 53 -1.65 -1.90 16.14
C ILE A 53 -2.44 -2.71 15.11
N SER A 54 -3.76 -2.67 15.21
CA SER A 54 -4.66 -3.41 14.31
C SER A 54 -4.49 -2.94 12.86
N PHE A 55 -4.40 -1.62 12.65
CA PHE A 55 -4.19 -1.04 11.31
C PHE A 55 -2.79 -1.32 10.76
N MET A 56 -1.73 -1.25 11.57
CA MET A 56 -0.37 -1.56 11.10
C MET A 56 -0.27 -3.00 10.58
N GLY A 57 -0.95 -3.96 11.20
CA GLY A 57 -0.96 -5.34 10.71
C GLY A 57 -1.58 -5.48 9.32
N VAL A 58 -2.66 -4.74 9.04
CA VAL A 58 -3.30 -4.74 7.71
C VAL A 58 -2.43 -4.01 6.69
N PHE A 59 -1.84 -2.87 7.07
CA PHE A 59 -0.98 -2.09 6.19
C PHE A 59 0.31 -2.83 5.80
N ASP A 60 0.89 -3.66 6.68
CA ASP A 60 2.03 -4.50 6.31
C ASP A 60 1.66 -5.50 5.21
N VAL A 61 0.52 -6.19 5.35
CA VAL A 61 0.06 -7.15 4.34
C VAL A 61 -0.21 -6.47 3.00
N ILE A 62 -0.90 -5.32 3.02
CA ILE A 62 -1.17 -4.57 1.79
C ILE A 62 0.15 -4.06 1.18
N GLY A 63 1.06 -3.56 2.02
CA GLY A 63 2.39 -3.13 1.60
C GLY A 63 3.15 -4.25 0.88
N ASP A 64 3.18 -5.45 1.47
CA ASP A 64 3.81 -6.62 0.87
C ASP A 64 3.17 -6.99 -0.47
N THR A 65 1.83 -6.94 -0.58
CA THR A 65 1.16 -7.25 -1.85
C THR A 65 1.45 -6.23 -2.95
N ILE A 66 1.46 -4.94 -2.63
CA ILE A 66 1.78 -3.88 -3.60
C ILE A 66 3.23 -4.02 -4.05
N LEU A 67 4.14 -4.22 -3.10
CA LEU A 67 5.56 -4.35 -3.37
C LEU A 67 5.88 -5.64 -4.15
N TYR A 68 5.12 -6.71 -3.89
CA TYR A 68 5.18 -7.93 -4.68
C TYR A 68 4.70 -7.71 -6.13
N CYS A 69 3.57 -7.04 -6.33
CA CYS A 69 3.08 -6.70 -7.67
C CYS A 69 4.10 -5.82 -8.42
N LEU A 70 4.71 -4.85 -7.73
CA LEU A 70 5.74 -4.00 -8.29
C LEU A 70 6.99 -4.79 -8.68
N ALA A 71 7.47 -5.68 -7.80
CA ALA A 71 8.62 -6.53 -8.10
C ALA A 71 8.34 -7.46 -9.30
N LEU A 72 7.12 -7.98 -9.41
CA LEU A 72 6.70 -8.76 -10.57
C LEU A 72 6.69 -7.93 -11.86
N GLU A 73 6.22 -6.70 -11.81
CA GLU A 73 6.21 -5.79 -12.96
C GLU A 73 7.63 -5.46 -13.42
N MET A 74 8.52 -5.11 -12.47
CA MET A 74 9.94 -4.90 -12.73
C MET A 74 10.59 -6.12 -13.39
N HIS A 75 10.35 -7.32 -12.89
CA HIS A 75 10.87 -8.55 -13.51
C HIS A 75 10.29 -8.83 -14.89
N ARG A 76 9.00 -8.53 -15.12
CA ARG A 76 8.40 -8.68 -16.45
C ARG A 76 9.03 -7.72 -17.44
N ASP A 77 9.34 -6.50 -17.02
CA ASP A 77 9.98 -5.51 -17.88
C ASP A 77 11.46 -5.83 -18.14
N GLU A 78 12.18 -6.37 -17.17
CA GLU A 78 13.55 -6.91 -17.37
C GLU A 78 13.56 -8.07 -18.40
N VAL A 79 12.62 -9.00 -18.29
CA VAL A 79 12.48 -10.12 -19.25
C VAL A 79 12.12 -9.60 -20.63
N LYS A 80 11.16 -8.67 -20.73
CA LYS A 80 10.85 -8.01 -22.02
C LYS A 80 12.06 -7.26 -22.57
N ALA A 81 12.87 -6.62 -21.73
CA ALA A 81 14.07 -5.92 -22.15
C ALA A 81 15.13 -6.89 -22.70
N GLN A 82 15.34 -8.05 -22.06
CA GLN A 82 16.21 -9.11 -22.59
C GLN A 82 15.67 -9.69 -23.92
N GLU A 83 14.37 -9.96 -24.00
CA GLU A 83 13.73 -10.42 -25.26
C GLU A 83 13.87 -9.35 -26.36
N ARG A 84 13.78 -8.06 -26.02
CA ARG A 84 13.97 -6.93 -26.94
C ARG A 84 15.44 -6.81 -27.39
N GLU A 85 16.39 -7.09 -26.51
CA GLU A 85 17.83 -7.11 -26.80
C GLU A 85 18.21 -8.26 -27.75
N GLU A 86 17.65 -9.46 -27.56
CA GLU A 86 17.81 -10.59 -28.50
C GLU A 86 17.13 -10.34 -29.86
N SER A 87 16.05 -9.54 -29.90
CA SER A 87 15.29 -9.28 -31.13
C SER A 87 15.83 -8.15 -32.02
N GLY A 88 16.88 -7.44 -31.62
CA GLY A 88 17.58 -6.49 -32.49
C GLY A 88 16.72 -5.36 -33.07
N TRP A 89 16.11 -4.52 -32.22
CA TRP A 89 15.48 -3.27 -32.69
C TRP A 89 16.03 -2.06 -31.92
N CYS A 90 16.84 -1.25 -32.60
CA CYS A 90 17.31 0.05 -32.11
C CYS A 90 16.13 0.99 -31.88
N THR A 91 15.92 1.54 -30.67
CA THR A 91 15.26 2.84 -30.45
C THR A 91 15.50 3.36 -29.04
N GLY A 92 15.64 4.68 -28.95
CA GLY A 92 16.21 5.44 -27.83
C GLY A 92 15.44 5.37 -26.51
N ARG A 93 16.19 5.71 -25.45
CA ARG A 93 15.82 5.61 -24.05
C ARG A 93 15.47 7.01 -23.52
N ASP A 94 14.19 7.37 -23.55
CA ASP A 94 13.67 8.56 -22.88
C ASP A 94 13.17 8.15 -21.49
N GLY A 95 14.07 8.17 -20.51
CA GLY A 95 13.78 7.74 -19.14
C GLY A 95 13.20 8.86 -18.29
N ASN A 96 11.91 9.17 -18.45
CA ASN A 96 11.18 9.94 -17.44
C ASN A 96 10.78 9.00 -16.30
N SER A 97 11.41 9.17 -15.14
CA SER A 97 11.10 8.44 -13.91
C SER A 97 9.82 9.00 -13.27
N GLY A 98 8.68 8.77 -13.92
CA GLY A 98 7.36 8.93 -13.32
C GLY A 98 7.17 7.85 -12.26
N GLY A 99 7.65 8.11 -11.04
CA GLY A 99 7.64 7.13 -9.96
C GLY A 99 6.23 6.70 -9.55
N PHE A 100 6.13 5.49 -9.00
CA PHE A 100 4.99 4.80 -8.38
C PHE A 100 3.82 5.66 -7.85
N PHE A 101 4.09 6.81 -7.23
CA PHE A 101 3.06 7.73 -6.73
C PHE A 101 2.20 8.35 -7.84
N THR A 102 2.76 8.61 -9.02
CA THR A 102 2.03 9.17 -10.17
C THR A 102 1.07 8.14 -10.77
N TRP A 103 1.52 6.90 -10.95
CA TRP A 103 0.68 5.79 -11.42
C TRP A 103 -0.49 5.49 -10.46
N MET A 104 -0.25 5.56 -9.14
CA MET A 104 -1.26 5.19 -8.14
C MET A 104 -2.37 6.24 -7.97
N PHE A 105 -2.06 7.53 -8.08
CA PHE A 105 -3.01 8.60 -7.75
C PHE A 105 -3.44 9.47 -8.94
N TRP A 106 -2.73 9.41 -10.06
CA TRP A 106 -2.92 10.36 -11.17
C TRP A 106 -3.01 9.69 -12.55
N GLY A 107 -3.49 8.45 -12.61
CA GLY A 107 -3.60 7.63 -13.82
C GLY A 107 -3.67 8.43 -15.12
N GLU A 108 -2.54 8.55 -15.79
CA GLU A 108 -2.55 8.92 -17.20
C GLU A 108 -3.11 7.71 -17.94
N ASP A 109 -4.24 7.91 -18.61
CA ASP A 109 -4.93 6.90 -19.40
C ASP A 109 -3.93 6.26 -20.37
N GLU A 110 -3.54 5.01 -20.10
CA GLU A 110 -2.76 4.22 -21.05
C GLU A 110 -3.63 3.90 -22.27
N PRO A 111 -3.21 4.22 -23.50
CA PRO A 111 -3.99 3.92 -24.68
C PRO A 111 -4.11 2.41 -24.89
N GLU A 112 -5.31 2.07 -25.32
CA GLU A 112 -5.91 0.76 -25.59
C GLU A 112 -5.05 -0.20 -26.46
N TYR A 113 -4.90 -1.43 -25.94
CA TYR A 113 -4.59 -2.74 -26.56
C TYR A 113 -3.69 -2.85 -27.81
N ASP A 114 -2.67 -3.73 -27.75
CA ASP A 114 -2.54 -4.80 -28.76
C ASP A 114 -1.64 -5.99 -28.35
N HIS A 115 -2.19 -7.19 -28.55
CA HIS A 115 -1.58 -8.53 -28.49
C HIS A 115 -0.59 -8.89 -27.36
N HIS A 116 -1.10 -9.45 -26.26
CA HIS A 116 -0.31 -10.38 -25.45
C HIS A 116 -0.10 -11.69 -26.23
N PRO A 117 1.14 -12.07 -26.64
CA PRO A 117 1.42 -13.45 -27.01
C PRO A 117 1.11 -14.36 -25.81
N PRO A 118 0.66 -15.60 -26.01
CA PRO A 118 0.31 -16.49 -24.92
C PRO A 118 1.50 -16.66 -23.98
N LEU A 119 1.33 -16.21 -22.74
CA LEU A 119 2.35 -16.27 -21.70
C LEU A 119 2.78 -17.72 -21.49
N ARG A 120 4.01 -18.04 -21.93
CA ARG A 120 4.67 -19.33 -21.70
C ARG A 120 5.40 -19.38 -20.35
N PHE A 121 4.93 -18.61 -19.38
CA PHE A 121 5.47 -18.58 -18.02
C PHE A 121 4.74 -19.61 -17.14
N ALA A 122 5.03 -20.89 -17.38
CA ALA A 122 4.78 -21.92 -16.38
C ALA A 122 6.11 -22.13 -15.63
N PRO A 123 6.15 -22.01 -14.29
CA PRO A 123 7.32 -22.44 -13.52
C PRO A 123 7.65 -23.89 -13.89
N THR A 124 8.93 -24.25 -13.93
CA THR A 124 9.41 -25.53 -14.47
C THR A 124 8.68 -26.73 -13.89
N CYS A 125 8.31 -26.69 -12.61
CA CYS A 125 7.55 -27.75 -11.92
C CYS A 125 6.11 -27.95 -12.44
N LEU A 126 5.52 -26.98 -13.15
CA LEU A 126 4.15 -27.02 -13.67
C LEU A 126 4.10 -27.34 -15.17
N LYS A 127 5.24 -27.18 -15.88
CA LYS A 127 5.39 -27.62 -17.28
C LYS A 127 5.19 -29.14 -17.43
N GLU A 128 5.59 -29.89 -16.41
CA GLU A 128 5.47 -31.35 -16.38
C GLU A 128 4.01 -31.83 -16.21
N LEU A 129 3.14 -31.01 -15.60
CA LEU A 129 1.71 -31.30 -15.39
C LEU A 129 0.84 -30.86 -16.56
N VAL A 130 1.27 -29.85 -17.32
CA VAL A 130 0.53 -29.30 -18.48
C VAL A 130 0.84 -30.06 -19.77
N GLN A 131 1.92 -30.85 -19.85
CA GLN A 131 2.12 -31.75 -20.98
C GLN A 131 0.96 -32.76 -21.00
N PRO A 132 0.05 -32.70 -21.99
CA PRO A 132 -0.99 -33.69 -22.08
C PRO A 132 -0.30 -35.01 -22.31
N ARG A 133 -0.54 -35.95 -21.40
CA ARG A 133 -0.16 -37.36 -21.53
C ARG A 133 -0.89 -37.90 -22.75
N GLY A 134 -0.29 -37.65 -23.92
CA GLY A 134 -0.78 -38.01 -25.24
C GLY A 134 -0.78 -39.52 -25.36
N ARG A 135 -1.88 -40.10 -24.91
CA ARG A 135 -2.56 -41.29 -25.45
C ARG A 135 -1.67 -42.13 -26.38
N ALA A 136 -1.05 -43.15 -25.79
CA ALA A 136 -0.53 -44.28 -26.52
C ALA A 136 -1.63 -44.85 -27.44
N ARG A 137 -1.36 -44.86 -28.74
CA ARG A 137 -1.90 -45.82 -29.70
C ARG A 137 -0.80 -46.13 -30.71
#